data_AF-A0A7D8YZA9-F1
#
_entry.id   AF-A0A7D8YZA9-F1
#
_cell.length_a   1.000
_cell.length_b   1.000
_cell.length_c   1.000
_cell.angle_alpha   90.00
_cell.angle_beta   90.00
_cell.angle_gamma   90.00
#
_symmetry.space_group_name_H-M   'P 1'
#
loop_
_entity.id
_entity.type
_entity.pdbx_description
1 polymer ?
#
loop_
_entity_poly.entity_id
_entity_poly.type
_entity_poly.pdbx_seq_one_letter_code
_entity_poly.pdbx_strand_id
1 'polypeptide(L)'
;MFAFSPFSATALHAGTLLSGCILIGLLLSDQAFASEPLEPAPEGSFSIVVLPDTQAYRGMGTKAEPDSTAPVTNRIFRDHVDWVAGNLQRQRIAFVSHVGDIVDKNNRSEWQVARECMDVLHGRVPYGISVGNHDMTSGGDSRLFQDFFPASRFDDFDWYGGCFDGSAAGPHVSGNNANSFQRFSAGGLDFIFLHLECNAPDDVLRWANRRLEEHPNHIALITSHMGWGPRDKPREAAEFVTGDKGRMTWSKMHGARGNTPQQMWDKCYRRHENLIAVFSGDQSRTVAYRAVSEGDHGNPVHELLQDYGTGYLRVYRFTPTDDELLIRVITIHSASSELCDGVPLVPDRDEHQFELRVPLPATVSLKR
;
A
#
# COMPACT_ATOMS: atom_id res chain seq x y z
N MET A 1 -76.58 27.87 15.43
CA MET A 1 -76.47 28.38 14.04
C MET A 1 -76.86 27.23 13.13
N PHE A 2 -78.10 27.30 12.65
CA PHE A 2 -78.83 26.26 11.93
C PHE A 2 -78.38 26.25 10.45
N ALA A 3 -78.00 25.09 9.91
CA ALA A 3 -78.80 24.20 9.06
C ALA A 3 -79.17 24.79 7.68
N PHE A 4 -78.89 24.00 6.64
CA PHE A 4 -79.79 23.60 5.53
C PHE A 4 -79.04 23.43 4.21
N SER A 5 -79.02 22.19 3.70
CA SER A 5 -78.93 21.89 2.27
C SER A 5 -80.26 22.21 1.58
N PRO A 6 -80.23 22.42 0.25
CA PRO A 6 -81.27 21.83 -0.58
C PRO A 6 -80.77 21.22 -1.91
N PHE A 7 -81.43 20.10 -2.25
CA PHE A 7 -82.01 19.67 -3.54
C PHE A 7 -81.24 19.71 -4.88
N SER A 8 -80.94 18.49 -5.34
CA SER A 8 -81.16 17.82 -6.64
C SER A 8 -81.88 18.54 -7.80
N ALA A 9 -81.38 18.37 -9.05
CA ALA A 9 -82.15 17.84 -10.20
C ALA A 9 -81.31 17.57 -11.48
N THR A 10 -81.42 16.32 -11.96
CA THR A 10 -81.53 15.81 -13.36
C THR A 10 -80.47 16.04 -14.48
N ALA A 11 -79.96 14.88 -14.91
CA ALA A 11 -79.37 14.40 -16.17
C ALA A 11 -79.55 15.16 -17.50
N LEU A 12 -78.50 15.12 -18.33
CA LEU A 12 -78.59 14.85 -19.78
C LEU A 12 -77.28 14.20 -20.30
N HIS A 13 -77.43 13.26 -21.23
CA HIS A 13 -76.37 12.50 -21.91
C HIS A 13 -75.68 13.29 -23.05
N ALA A 14 -74.49 12.80 -23.43
CA ALA A 14 -73.83 12.81 -24.75
C ALA A 14 -72.63 13.76 -24.94
N GLY A 15 -71.52 13.19 -25.42
CA GLY A 15 -70.46 13.95 -26.10
C GLY A 15 -69.03 13.47 -25.83
N THR A 16 -68.55 12.51 -26.62
CA THR A 16 -67.15 12.10 -26.73
C THR A 16 -66.27 13.28 -27.19
N LEU A 17 -65.08 13.47 -26.60
CA LEU A 17 -63.92 14.06 -27.26
C LEU A 17 -62.64 13.68 -26.51
N LEU A 18 -61.84 12.81 -27.14
CA LEU A 18 -60.46 12.52 -26.74
C LEU A 18 -59.64 13.82 -26.83
N SER A 19 -58.91 14.14 -25.77
CA SER A 19 -57.74 15.02 -25.85
C SER A 19 -56.56 14.28 -25.24
N GLY A 20 -55.66 13.83 -26.13
CA GLY A 20 -54.45 13.13 -25.76
C GLY A 20 -53.43 14.10 -25.18
N CYS A 21 -53.12 13.94 -23.90
CA CYS A 21 -51.91 14.51 -23.31
C CYS A 21 -50.71 13.68 -23.77
N ILE A 22 -49.94 14.20 -24.72
CA ILE A 22 -48.60 13.68 -25.04
C ILE A 22 -47.71 14.01 -23.84
N LEU A 23 -47.44 13.00 -23.01
CA LEU A 23 -46.43 13.07 -21.98
C LEU A 23 -45.06 12.90 -22.66
N ILE A 24 -44.38 14.01 -22.95
CA ILE A 24 -42.95 13.97 -23.33
C ILE A 24 -42.19 13.62 -22.05
N GLY A 25 -41.91 12.34 -21.87
CA GLY A 25 -40.96 11.87 -20.86
C GLY A 25 -39.56 12.33 -21.27
N LEU A 26 -39.04 13.37 -20.60
CA LEU A 26 -37.60 13.61 -20.57
C LEU A 26 -36.96 12.44 -19.81
N LEU A 27 -36.45 11.45 -20.57
CA LEU A 27 -35.48 10.50 -20.07
C LEU A 27 -34.17 11.28 -19.86
N LEU A 28 -33.99 11.82 -18.67
CA LEU A 28 -32.65 12.14 -18.17
C LEU A 28 -31.96 10.80 -17.95
N SER A 29 -31.21 10.34 -18.96
CA SER A 29 -30.24 9.29 -18.80
C SER A 29 -29.16 9.81 -17.86
N ASP A 30 -29.20 9.40 -16.59
CA ASP A 30 -28.01 9.36 -15.74
C ASP A 30 -27.01 8.42 -16.41
N GLN A 31 -26.21 8.96 -17.32
CA GLN A 31 -24.97 8.33 -17.74
C GLN A 31 -24.06 8.44 -16.52
N ALA A 32 -24.13 7.45 -15.64
CA ALA A 32 -23.04 7.18 -14.71
C ALA A 32 -21.80 7.00 -15.60
N PHE A 33 -20.92 7.99 -15.60
CA PHE A 33 -19.60 7.85 -16.20
C PHE A 33 -18.91 6.73 -15.41
N ALA A 34 -18.98 5.51 -15.93
CA ALA A 34 -18.10 4.44 -15.48
C ALA A 34 -16.69 4.95 -15.73
N SER A 35 -15.92 5.14 -14.66
CA SER A 35 -14.51 5.49 -14.78
C SER A 35 -13.83 4.47 -15.68
N GLU A 36 -13.23 4.93 -16.77
CA GLU A 36 -12.56 4.00 -17.68
C GLU A 36 -11.44 3.26 -16.94
N PRO A 37 -11.37 1.91 -17.04
CA PRO A 37 -10.39 1.14 -16.32
C PRO A 37 -8.98 1.53 -16.77
N LEU A 38 -8.08 1.82 -15.80
CA LEU A 38 -6.68 2.19 -16.02
C LEU A 38 -6.09 1.52 -17.27
N GLU A 39 -5.56 2.27 -18.24
CA GLU A 39 -5.04 1.72 -19.48
C GLU A 39 -4.14 0.47 -19.28
N PRO A 40 -4.24 -0.55 -20.15
CA PRO A 40 -3.37 -1.72 -20.10
C PRO A 40 -1.89 -1.31 -20.03
N ALA A 41 -1.09 -2.08 -19.29
CA ALA A 41 0.34 -1.82 -19.25
C ALA A 41 0.96 -2.05 -20.64
N PRO A 42 1.75 -1.09 -21.18
CA PRO A 42 2.40 -1.24 -22.47
C PRO A 42 3.23 -2.53 -22.55
N GLU A 43 3.38 -3.06 -23.76
CA GLU A 43 4.32 -4.13 -24.00
C GLU A 43 5.75 -3.72 -23.60
N GLY A 44 6.55 -4.67 -23.10
CA GLY A 44 7.89 -4.39 -22.55
C GLY A 44 7.89 -3.80 -21.14
N SER A 45 6.76 -3.32 -20.61
CA SER A 45 6.67 -2.86 -19.22
C SER A 45 6.28 -3.98 -18.24
N PHE A 46 6.48 -3.71 -16.95
CA PHE A 46 5.94 -4.49 -15.84
C PHE A 46 5.56 -3.56 -14.69
N SER A 47 4.78 -4.06 -13.72
CA SER A 47 4.35 -3.27 -12.57
C SER A 47 4.68 -3.92 -11.25
N ILE A 48 5.00 -3.10 -10.25
CA ILE A 48 4.98 -3.46 -8.84
C ILE A 48 3.80 -2.73 -8.21
N VAL A 49 2.96 -3.44 -7.46
CA VAL A 49 1.92 -2.81 -6.66
C VAL A 49 2.38 -2.71 -5.23
N VAL A 50 2.22 -1.54 -4.61
CA VAL A 50 2.48 -1.38 -3.19
C VAL A 50 1.18 -1.08 -2.45
N LEU A 51 0.83 -1.99 -1.55
CA LEU A 51 -0.31 -1.88 -0.66
C LEU A 51 0.06 -0.95 0.51
N PRO A 52 -0.76 0.09 0.78
CA PRO A 52 -0.56 0.98 1.92
C PRO A 52 -0.99 0.29 3.23
N ASP A 53 -0.97 1.02 4.34
CA ASP A 53 -1.51 0.63 5.63
C ASP A 53 -2.99 0.22 5.51
N THR A 54 -3.34 -0.99 5.96
CA THR A 54 -4.66 -1.60 5.74
C THR A 54 -5.56 -1.56 6.96
N GLN A 55 -5.26 -0.78 7.99
CA GLN A 55 -5.89 -0.80 9.33
C GLN A 55 -7.40 -0.49 9.41
N ALA A 56 -8.13 -0.39 8.30
CA ALA A 56 -9.55 -0.03 8.26
C ALA A 56 -10.51 -1.17 8.66
N TYR A 57 -10.24 -1.90 9.75
CA TYR A 57 -11.06 -3.03 10.22
C TYR A 57 -12.38 -2.57 10.84
N ARG A 58 -13.45 -3.32 10.55
CA ARG A 58 -14.82 -3.14 11.06
C ARG A 58 -15.31 -4.40 11.74
N GLY A 59 -16.39 -4.30 12.51
CA GLY A 59 -16.94 -5.41 13.28
C GLY A 59 -16.41 -5.51 14.71
N MET A 60 -16.64 -6.67 15.31
CA MET A 60 -16.51 -6.87 16.76
C MET A 60 -15.09 -6.59 17.26
N GLY A 61 -15.01 -5.67 18.22
CA GLY A 61 -13.78 -5.38 18.94
C GLY A 61 -12.73 -4.61 18.14
N THR A 62 -13.02 -4.13 16.94
CA THR A 62 -12.09 -3.26 16.18
C THR A 62 -12.01 -1.87 16.82
N LYS A 63 -11.08 -1.02 16.38
CA LYS A 63 -10.99 0.37 16.90
C LYS A 63 -12.18 1.22 16.48
N ALA A 64 -12.68 1.00 15.26
CA ALA A 64 -13.76 1.78 14.71
C ALA A 64 -15.13 1.38 15.30
N GLU A 65 -15.29 0.12 15.72
CA GLU A 65 -16.57 -0.44 16.18
C GLU A 65 -16.39 -1.33 17.43
N PRO A 66 -15.89 -0.76 18.55
CA PRO A 66 -15.50 -1.55 19.72
C PRO A 66 -16.65 -2.38 20.33
N ASP A 67 -17.88 -1.87 20.27
CA ASP A 67 -19.09 -2.50 20.84
C ASP A 67 -19.88 -3.34 19.83
N SER A 68 -19.40 -3.48 18.60
CA SER A 68 -20.07 -4.28 17.57
C SER A 68 -20.04 -5.77 17.91
N THR A 69 -21.06 -6.49 17.49
CA THR A 69 -21.12 -7.96 17.54
C THR A 69 -21.02 -8.59 16.16
N ALA A 70 -20.87 -7.78 15.11
CA ALA A 70 -20.71 -8.27 13.75
C ALA A 70 -19.34 -8.93 13.56
N PRO A 71 -19.18 -9.90 12.63
CA PRO A 71 -17.87 -10.47 12.32
C PRO A 71 -16.85 -9.40 11.91
N VAL A 72 -15.59 -9.63 12.25
CA VAL A 72 -14.49 -8.73 11.84
C VAL A 72 -14.34 -8.80 10.33
N THR A 73 -14.25 -7.63 9.68
CA THR A 73 -14.09 -7.51 8.23
C THR A 73 -13.14 -6.36 7.89
N ASN A 74 -12.59 -6.40 6.67
CA ASN A 74 -11.82 -5.30 6.11
C ASN A 74 -12.07 -5.19 4.61
N ARG A 75 -13.03 -4.32 4.26
CA ARG A 75 -13.44 -4.15 2.85
C ARG A 75 -12.34 -3.51 2.01
N ILE A 76 -11.59 -2.55 2.57
CA ILE A 76 -10.53 -1.84 1.84
C ILE A 76 -9.40 -2.81 1.48
N PHE A 77 -8.92 -3.59 2.45
CA PHE A 77 -7.87 -4.58 2.17
C PHE A 77 -8.35 -5.61 1.15
N ARG A 78 -9.61 -6.07 1.27
CA ARG A 78 -10.21 -6.98 0.30
C ARG A 78 -10.27 -6.39 -1.11
N ASP A 79 -10.71 -5.14 -1.26
CA ASP A 79 -10.79 -4.47 -2.55
C ASP A 79 -9.38 -4.27 -3.15
N HIS A 80 -8.36 -3.99 -2.35
CA HIS A 80 -6.97 -3.90 -2.81
C HIS A 80 -6.49 -5.22 -3.43
N VAL A 81 -6.60 -6.34 -2.70
CA VAL A 81 -6.11 -7.64 -3.19
C VAL A 81 -6.93 -8.14 -4.38
N ASP A 82 -8.22 -7.81 -4.46
CA ASP A 82 -9.07 -8.14 -5.60
C ASP A 82 -8.74 -7.36 -6.84
N TRP A 83 -8.48 -6.07 -6.68
CA TRP A 83 -8.01 -5.25 -7.79
C TRP A 83 -6.71 -5.81 -8.36
N VAL A 84 -5.73 -6.13 -7.50
CA VAL A 84 -4.46 -6.74 -7.92
C VAL A 84 -4.70 -8.07 -8.64
N ALA A 85 -5.46 -8.97 -8.03
CA ALA A 85 -5.79 -10.29 -8.59
C ALA A 85 -6.49 -10.22 -9.95
N GLY A 86 -7.41 -9.27 -10.13
CA GLY A 86 -8.12 -9.04 -11.39
C GLY A 86 -7.25 -8.38 -12.47
N ASN A 87 -6.14 -7.74 -12.08
CA ASN A 87 -5.30 -6.96 -12.98
C ASN A 87 -3.90 -7.55 -13.25
N LEU A 88 -3.57 -8.71 -12.68
CA LEU A 88 -2.23 -9.34 -12.82
C LEU A 88 -1.69 -9.30 -14.26
N GLN A 89 -2.48 -9.76 -15.23
CA GLN A 89 -2.06 -9.81 -16.64
C GLN A 89 -2.17 -8.44 -17.33
N ARG A 90 -3.32 -7.77 -17.22
CA ARG A 90 -3.60 -6.50 -17.91
C ARG A 90 -2.65 -5.38 -17.49
N GLN A 91 -2.20 -5.40 -16.24
CA GLN A 91 -1.28 -4.44 -15.65
C GLN A 91 0.16 -4.98 -15.53
N ARG A 92 0.40 -6.22 -15.98
CA ARG A 92 1.71 -6.89 -15.97
C ARG A 92 2.36 -6.85 -14.59
N ILE A 93 1.58 -7.14 -13.55
CA ILE A 93 2.01 -7.07 -12.15
C ILE A 93 2.98 -8.22 -11.88
N ALA A 94 4.24 -7.88 -11.64
CA ALA A 94 5.31 -8.83 -11.39
C ALA A 94 5.57 -9.05 -9.88
N PHE A 95 5.19 -8.09 -9.04
CA PHE A 95 5.42 -8.15 -7.60
C PHE A 95 4.39 -7.32 -6.81
N VAL A 96 4.09 -7.73 -5.58
CA VAL A 96 3.28 -6.96 -4.62
C VAL A 96 4.04 -6.75 -3.32
N SER A 97 4.14 -5.51 -2.86
CA SER A 97 4.73 -5.16 -1.56
C SER A 97 3.66 -4.61 -0.62
N HIS A 98 3.78 -4.86 0.68
CA HIS A 98 2.93 -4.23 1.71
C HIS A 98 3.80 -3.49 2.73
N VAL A 99 3.45 -2.23 3.02
CA VAL A 99 4.24 -1.34 3.88
C VAL A 99 4.07 -1.56 5.39
N GLY A 100 3.39 -2.62 5.82
CA GLY A 100 3.04 -2.85 7.23
C GLY A 100 1.76 -2.14 7.68
N ASP A 101 1.53 -2.20 9.00
CA ASP A 101 0.27 -1.87 9.65
C ASP A 101 -0.90 -2.58 8.96
N ILE A 102 -0.73 -3.90 8.93
CA ILE A 102 -1.64 -4.84 8.30
C ILE A 102 -2.92 -4.93 9.13
N VAL A 103 -2.79 -4.88 10.46
CA VAL A 103 -3.88 -4.87 11.44
C VAL A 103 -3.95 -3.54 12.20
N ASP A 104 -5.14 -3.18 12.67
CA ASP A 104 -5.34 -2.00 13.53
C ASP A 104 -5.10 -2.36 14.99
N LYS A 105 -5.55 -3.54 15.39
CA LYS A 105 -5.25 -4.14 16.68
C LYS A 105 -4.57 -5.48 16.47
N ASN A 106 -3.47 -5.68 17.19
CA ASN A 106 -2.70 -6.93 17.17
C ASN A 106 -3.46 -8.08 17.86
N ASN A 107 -4.49 -8.62 17.21
CA ASN A 107 -5.35 -9.68 17.72
C ASN A 107 -5.63 -10.72 16.62
N ARG A 108 -5.97 -11.95 17.03
CA ARG A 108 -6.14 -13.07 16.09
C ARG A 108 -7.26 -12.87 15.07
N SER A 109 -8.34 -12.17 15.41
CA SER A 109 -9.47 -11.97 14.49
C SER A 109 -9.12 -11.07 13.32
N GLU A 110 -8.36 -9.99 13.55
CA GLU A 110 -7.89 -9.13 12.45
C GLU A 110 -6.82 -9.84 11.62
N TRP A 111 -5.90 -10.58 12.26
CA TRP A 111 -4.91 -11.39 11.54
C TRP A 111 -5.53 -12.49 10.67
N GLN A 112 -6.63 -13.10 11.10
CA GLN A 112 -7.38 -14.07 10.30
C GLN A 112 -7.91 -13.42 9.01
N VAL A 113 -8.52 -12.24 9.11
CA VAL A 113 -9.00 -11.49 7.95
C VAL A 113 -7.84 -11.04 7.05
N ALA A 114 -6.74 -10.57 7.63
CA ALA A 114 -5.52 -10.20 6.88
C ALA A 114 -4.99 -11.39 6.07
N ARG A 115 -4.96 -12.57 6.70
CA ARG A 115 -4.51 -13.81 6.09
C ARG A 115 -5.42 -14.21 4.93
N GLU A 116 -6.74 -14.17 5.12
CA GLU A 116 -7.72 -14.45 4.07
C GLU A 116 -7.60 -13.49 2.88
N CYS A 117 -7.31 -12.20 3.13
CA CYS A 117 -7.07 -11.23 2.06
C CYS A 117 -5.80 -11.59 1.27
N MET A 118 -4.67 -11.84 1.95
CA MET A 118 -3.42 -12.18 1.26
C MET A 118 -3.46 -13.54 0.55
N ASP A 119 -4.32 -14.47 0.99
CA ASP A 119 -4.53 -15.76 0.32
C ASP A 119 -5.09 -15.61 -1.10
N VAL A 120 -5.72 -14.48 -1.41
CA VAL A 120 -6.14 -14.14 -2.78
C VAL A 120 -4.96 -14.02 -3.74
N LEU A 121 -3.79 -13.60 -3.25
CA LEU A 121 -2.57 -13.36 -4.05
C LEU A 121 -1.57 -14.50 -3.94
N HIS A 122 -1.65 -15.30 -2.88
CA HIS A 122 -0.71 -16.37 -2.60
C HIS A 122 -0.66 -17.41 -3.72
N GLY A 123 0.55 -17.70 -4.21
CA GLY A 123 0.78 -18.60 -5.35
C GLY A 123 0.42 -18.02 -6.73
N ARG A 124 -0.02 -16.76 -6.81
CA ARG A 124 -0.41 -16.11 -8.08
C ARG A 124 0.54 -14.99 -8.49
N VAL A 125 1.19 -14.33 -7.53
CA VAL A 125 2.19 -13.29 -7.74
C VAL A 125 3.19 -13.30 -6.58
N PRO A 126 4.50 -13.10 -6.81
CA PRO A 126 5.46 -12.87 -5.74
C PRO A 126 5.06 -11.69 -4.87
N TYR A 127 5.25 -11.81 -3.55
CA TYR A 127 4.94 -10.72 -2.64
C TYR A 127 5.84 -10.71 -1.40
N GLY A 128 5.93 -9.55 -0.78
CA GLY A 128 6.56 -9.37 0.53
C GLY A 128 5.75 -8.44 1.42
N ILE A 129 5.95 -8.56 2.72
CA ILE A 129 5.19 -7.85 3.74
C ILE A 129 6.16 -7.31 4.79
N SER A 130 6.16 -6.00 5.00
CA SER A 130 6.85 -5.41 6.16
C SER A 130 5.93 -5.43 7.37
N VAL A 131 6.52 -5.52 8.57
CA VAL A 131 5.77 -5.49 9.83
C VAL A 131 5.71 -4.05 10.34
N GLY A 132 4.50 -3.51 10.52
CA GLY A 132 4.29 -2.16 11.03
C GLY A 132 4.26 -2.08 12.55
N ASN A 133 4.01 -0.87 13.05
CA ASN A 133 4.01 -0.62 14.48
C ASN A 133 2.74 -1.16 15.19
N HIS A 134 1.67 -1.46 14.47
CA HIS A 134 0.48 -2.12 15.03
C HIS A 134 0.56 -3.65 14.93
N ASP A 135 1.51 -4.17 14.16
CA ASP A 135 1.66 -5.61 13.89
C ASP A 135 2.56 -6.32 14.92
N MET A 136 3.22 -5.56 15.80
CA MET A 136 4.13 -6.04 16.84
C MET A 136 3.90 -5.34 18.18
N THR A 137 4.50 -5.85 19.25
CA THR A 137 4.57 -5.13 20.53
C THR A 137 5.68 -4.08 20.51
N SER A 138 5.68 -3.13 21.46
CA SER A 138 6.72 -2.09 21.57
C SER A 138 8.15 -2.65 21.70
N GLY A 139 8.29 -3.87 22.24
CA GLY A 139 9.57 -4.58 22.35
C GLY A 139 9.99 -5.33 21.09
N GLY A 140 9.20 -5.28 20.01
CA GLY A 140 9.47 -5.95 18.75
C GLY A 140 8.96 -7.39 18.64
N ASP A 141 8.19 -7.88 19.63
CA ASP A 141 7.56 -9.21 19.52
C ASP A 141 6.45 -9.17 18.46
N SER A 142 6.66 -9.92 17.37
CA SER A 142 5.74 -10.04 16.23
C SER A 142 5.12 -11.44 16.13
N ARG A 143 4.99 -12.19 17.24
CA ARG A 143 4.51 -13.58 17.25
C ARG A 143 3.21 -13.79 16.48
N LEU A 144 2.22 -12.90 16.62
CA LEU A 144 0.96 -13.06 15.89
C LEU A 144 1.16 -12.91 14.38
N PHE A 145 1.94 -11.93 13.91
CA PHE A 145 2.32 -11.88 12.49
C PHE A 145 3.00 -13.19 12.05
N GLN A 146 3.93 -13.72 12.84
CA GLN A 146 4.64 -14.97 12.55
C GLN A 146 3.73 -16.21 12.54
N ASP A 147 2.67 -16.24 13.35
CA ASP A 147 1.70 -17.33 13.38
C ASP A 147 0.89 -17.39 12.07
N PHE A 148 0.54 -16.23 11.51
CA PHE A 148 -0.32 -16.14 10.30
C PHE A 148 0.49 -16.09 9.00
N PHE A 149 1.68 -15.48 9.03
CA PHE A 149 2.62 -15.35 7.93
C PHE A 149 4.01 -15.91 8.28
N PRO A 150 4.12 -17.18 8.69
CA PRO A 150 5.42 -17.79 8.99
C PRO A 150 6.26 -17.88 7.73
N ALA A 151 7.59 -17.88 7.86
CA ALA A 151 8.52 -18.07 6.75
C ALA A 151 8.25 -19.41 6.04
N SER A 152 7.84 -20.45 6.77
CA SER A 152 7.48 -21.75 6.21
C SER A 152 6.28 -21.72 5.26
N ARG A 153 5.49 -20.64 5.27
CA ARG A 153 4.45 -20.38 4.27
C ARG A 153 5.06 -20.19 2.87
N PHE A 154 6.34 -19.86 2.79
CA PHE A 154 7.02 -19.46 1.58
C PHE A 154 8.08 -20.46 1.11
N ASP A 155 8.27 -21.58 1.81
CA ASP A 155 9.32 -22.57 1.53
C ASP A 155 9.26 -23.15 0.10
N ASP A 156 8.06 -23.25 -0.47
CA ASP A 156 7.83 -23.79 -1.81
C ASP A 156 8.02 -22.74 -2.93
N PHE A 157 8.38 -21.50 -2.61
CA PHE A 157 8.55 -20.44 -3.60
C PHE A 157 10.01 -20.03 -3.78
N ASP A 158 10.59 -20.30 -4.95
CA ASP A 158 11.97 -19.93 -5.30
C ASP A 158 12.26 -18.42 -5.19
N TRP A 159 11.22 -17.59 -5.37
CA TRP A 159 11.31 -16.15 -5.23
C TRP A 159 11.48 -15.70 -3.77
N TYR A 160 11.18 -16.53 -2.77
CA TYR A 160 11.45 -16.22 -1.38
C TYR A 160 12.93 -16.49 -1.06
N GLY A 161 13.69 -15.42 -0.83
CA GLY A 161 15.14 -15.51 -0.62
C GLY A 161 15.56 -15.91 0.78
N GLY A 162 14.64 -15.79 1.75
CA GLY A 162 14.86 -16.11 3.15
C GLY A 162 14.54 -14.95 4.07
N CYS A 163 14.79 -15.17 5.36
CA CYS A 163 14.50 -14.21 6.42
C CYS A 163 15.66 -14.03 7.40
N PHE A 164 15.52 -13.08 8.31
CA PHE A 164 16.41 -12.97 9.46
C PHE A 164 16.04 -14.04 10.50
N ASP A 165 17.03 -14.83 10.94
CA ASP A 165 16.80 -15.97 11.83
C ASP A 165 16.24 -15.57 13.22
N GLY A 166 16.44 -14.31 13.62
CA GLY A 166 15.94 -13.74 14.87
C GLY A 166 17.02 -13.13 15.73
N SER A 167 16.57 -12.38 16.73
CA SER A 167 17.47 -11.68 17.66
C SER A 167 17.74 -12.47 18.93
N ALA A 168 18.76 -12.06 19.68
CA ALA A 168 19.04 -12.62 21.00
C ALA A 168 17.90 -12.41 22.02
N ALA A 169 16.94 -11.53 21.74
CA ALA A 169 15.76 -11.31 22.57
C ALA A 169 14.70 -12.43 22.44
N GLY A 170 14.85 -13.33 21.47
CA GLY A 170 13.98 -14.49 21.26
C GLY A 170 13.53 -14.62 19.80
N PRO A 171 13.01 -15.80 19.40
CA PRO A 171 12.65 -16.09 18.00
C PRO A 171 11.50 -15.22 17.49
N HIS A 172 10.67 -14.70 18.40
CA HIS A 172 9.55 -13.84 18.07
C HIS A 172 9.92 -12.36 17.89
N VAL A 173 11.16 -11.99 18.22
CA VAL A 173 11.67 -10.62 18.08
C VAL A 173 12.59 -10.54 16.88
N SER A 174 12.16 -9.81 15.85
CA SER A 174 12.85 -9.63 14.56
C SER A 174 12.98 -10.89 13.68
N GLY A 175 12.75 -12.08 14.24
CA GLY A 175 12.96 -13.36 13.55
C GLY A 175 11.82 -13.79 12.65
N ASN A 176 12.01 -14.97 12.04
CA ASN A 176 11.03 -15.55 11.12
C ASN A 176 10.74 -14.52 10.01
N ASN A 177 9.53 -14.47 9.46
CA ASN A 177 9.21 -13.60 8.33
C ASN A 177 9.14 -12.09 8.66
N ALA A 178 9.46 -11.66 9.88
CA ALA A 178 9.37 -10.25 10.27
C ALA A 178 10.33 -9.35 9.48
N ASN A 179 11.45 -9.94 9.04
CA ASN A 179 12.38 -9.34 8.09
C ASN A 179 12.71 -10.37 7.03
N SER A 180 12.37 -10.10 5.78
CA SER A 180 12.55 -11.06 4.68
C SER A 180 13.06 -10.37 3.41
N PHE A 181 13.56 -11.16 2.47
CA PHE A 181 13.84 -10.66 1.14
C PHE A 181 13.31 -11.61 0.08
N GLN A 182 12.98 -11.05 -1.07
CA GLN A 182 12.48 -11.76 -2.23
C GLN A 182 13.34 -11.43 -3.44
N ARG A 183 13.37 -12.35 -4.40
CA ARG A 183 14.04 -12.19 -5.69
C ARG A 183 13.05 -12.46 -6.79
N PHE A 184 13.05 -11.63 -7.82
CA PHE A 184 12.23 -11.85 -9.01
C PHE A 184 12.89 -11.20 -10.22
N SER A 185 12.48 -11.61 -11.42
CA SER A 185 12.96 -11.03 -12.66
C SER A 185 11.79 -10.49 -13.46
N ALA A 186 11.93 -9.28 -14.00
CA ALA A 186 10.91 -8.64 -14.83
C ALA A 186 11.56 -7.65 -15.80
N GLY A 187 11.03 -7.56 -17.02
CA GLY A 187 11.55 -6.63 -18.03
C GLY A 187 13.05 -6.82 -18.34
N GLY A 188 13.57 -8.06 -18.28
CA GLY A 188 14.98 -8.36 -18.52
C GLY A 188 15.92 -7.99 -17.36
N LEU A 189 15.40 -7.59 -16.20
CA LEU A 189 16.16 -7.18 -15.03
C LEU A 189 15.90 -8.13 -13.86
N ASP A 190 16.91 -8.31 -13.00
CA ASP A 190 16.78 -9.04 -11.73
C ASP A 190 16.61 -8.06 -10.58
N PHE A 191 15.75 -8.41 -9.63
CA PHE A 191 15.43 -7.59 -8.47
C PHE A 191 15.69 -8.35 -7.18
N ILE A 192 16.17 -7.61 -6.17
CA ILE A 192 16.12 -8.02 -4.77
C ILE A 192 15.24 -7.03 -4.01
N PHE A 193 14.24 -7.53 -3.29
CA PHE A 193 13.30 -6.69 -2.56
C PHE A 193 13.30 -7.09 -1.08
N LEU A 194 13.78 -6.21 -0.20
CA LEU A 194 13.79 -6.44 1.25
C LEU A 194 12.55 -5.83 1.90
N HIS A 195 11.96 -6.53 2.85
CA HIS A 195 10.87 -6.06 3.69
C HIS A 195 11.36 -6.07 5.13
N LEU A 196 11.54 -4.87 5.69
CA LEU A 196 12.12 -4.67 7.01
C LEU A 196 11.04 -4.22 7.99
N GLU A 197 11.10 -4.78 9.20
CA GLU A 197 10.19 -4.44 10.29
C GLU A 197 10.32 -2.96 10.71
N CYS A 198 9.27 -2.44 11.33
CA CYS A 198 9.24 -1.10 11.88
C CYS A 198 10.41 -0.85 12.84
N ASN A 199 11.21 0.19 12.53
CA ASN A 199 12.42 0.56 13.26
C ASN A 199 13.44 -0.58 13.42
N ALA A 200 13.67 -1.35 12.34
CA ALA A 200 14.58 -2.49 12.31
C ALA A 200 15.91 -2.26 13.09
N PRO A 201 16.24 -3.12 14.08
CA PRO A 201 17.45 -2.97 14.87
C PRO A 201 18.76 -3.24 14.10
N ASP A 202 19.90 -2.93 14.72
CA ASP A 202 21.22 -3.03 14.06
C ASP A 202 21.62 -4.44 13.60
N ASP A 203 21.16 -5.50 14.28
CA ASP A 203 21.38 -6.88 13.86
C ASP A 203 20.63 -7.20 12.56
N VAL A 204 19.39 -6.73 12.42
CA VAL A 204 18.61 -6.79 11.19
C VAL A 204 19.27 -5.97 10.09
N LEU A 205 19.71 -4.73 10.36
CA LEU A 205 20.37 -3.90 9.35
C LEU A 205 21.71 -4.51 8.88
N ARG A 206 22.47 -5.18 9.75
CA ARG A 206 23.66 -5.94 9.33
C ARG A 206 23.29 -7.11 8.42
N TRP A 207 22.21 -7.82 8.72
CA TRP A 207 21.70 -8.88 7.84
C TRP A 207 21.25 -8.31 6.48
N ALA A 208 20.49 -7.22 6.47
CA ALA A 208 20.03 -6.55 5.26
C ALA A 208 21.20 -6.10 4.37
N ASN A 209 22.21 -5.46 4.96
CA ASN A 209 23.45 -5.09 4.27
C ASN A 209 24.10 -6.30 3.59
N ARG A 210 24.25 -7.43 4.29
CA ARG A 210 24.83 -8.65 3.68
C ARG A 210 24.01 -9.15 2.49
N ARG A 211 22.67 -9.14 2.59
CA ARG A 211 21.82 -9.59 1.47
C ARG A 211 21.93 -8.68 0.26
N LEU A 212 22.03 -7.38 0.46
CA LEU A 212 22.27 -6.44 -0.64
C LEU A 212 23.67 -6.60 -1.25
N GLU A 213 24.70 -6.78 -0.41
CA GLU A 213 26.09 -7.03 -0.83
C GLU A 213 26.25 -8.36 -1.59
N GLU A 214 25.46 -9.38 -1.27
CA GLU A 214 25.42 -10.68 -1.96
C GLU A 214 24.71 -10.62 -3.33
N HIS A 215 23.97 -9.52 -3.62
CA HIS A 215 23.18 -9.36 -4.84
C HIS A 215 23.53 -8.07 -5.61
N PRO A 216 24.81 -7.80 -5.91
CA PRO A 216 25.23 -6.51 -6.49
C PRO A 216 24.67 -6.31 -7.91
N ASN A 217 24.36 -7.38 -8.64
CA ASN A 217 23.83 -7.33 -10.01
C ASN A 217 22.30 -7.32 -10.06
N HIS A 218 21.62 -7.17 -8.92
CA HIS A 218 20.17 -7.01 -8.84
C HIS A 218 19.84 -5.55 -8.55
N ILE A 219 18.72 -5.07 -9.09
CA ILE A 219 18.13 -3.80 -8.65
C ILE A 219 17.53 -4.01 -7.27
N ALA A 220 17.98 -3.23 -6.30
CA ALA A 220 17.52 -3.34 -4.94
C ALA A 220 16.36 -2.37 -4.66
N LEU A 221 15.36 -2.92 -3.96
CA LEU A 221 14.19 -2.22 -3.44
C LEU A 221 14.05 -2.55 -1.95
N ILE A 222 13.59 -1.59 -1.16
CA ILE A 222 13.32 -1.80 0.26
C ILE A 222 11.93 -1.31 0.59
N THR A 223 11.19 -2.07 1.39
CA THR A 223 10.02 -1.60 2.09
C THR A 223 10.32 -1.61 3.58
N SER A 224 10.00 -0.52 4.25
CA SER A 224 10.01 -0.44 5.71
C SER A 224 8.88 0.45 6.17
N HIS A 225 8.26 0.12 7.29
CA HIS A 225 7.03 0.78 7.71
C HIS A 225 7.19 2.30 7.93
N MET A 226 8.13 2.69 8.79
CA MET A 226 8.48 4.10 9.02
C MET A 226 9.53 4.58 8.01
N GLY A 227 9.32 5.75 7.42
CA GLY A 227 10.26 6.39 6.49
C GLY A 227 10.22 7.92 6.59
N TRP A 228 9.25 8.51 5.89
CA TRP A 228 9.02 9.95 5.83
C TRP A 228 7.82 10.37 6.68
N GLY A 229 7.80 11.61 7.14
CA GLY A 229 6.74 12.14 7.99
C GLY A 229 7.17 13.44 8.67
N PRO A 230 6.54 13.85 9.78
CA PRO A 230 7.11 14.87 10.64
C PRO A 230 8.53 14.47 11.05
N ARG A 231 9.52 15.30 10.67
CA ARG A 231 10.94 15.00 10.86
C ARG A 231 11.22 14.71 12.33
N ASP A 232 10.81 15.62 13.19
CA ASP A 232 10.91 15.50 14.65
C ASP A 232 9.63 14.90 15.22
N LYS A 233 9.74 14.24 16.38
CA LYS A 233 8.61 13.57 17.02
C LYS A 233 7.55 14.61 17.42
N PRO A 234 6.32 14.52 16.88
CA PRO A 234 5.22 15.38 17.30
C PRO A 234 4.95 15.25 18.79
N ARG A 235 4.78 16.39 19.46
CA ARG A 235 4.34 16.49 20.87
C ARG A 235 2.83 16.62 20.96
N GLU A 236 2.22 17.25 19.95
CA GLU A 236 0.78 17.50 19.87
C GLU A 236 0.18 16.89 18.61
N ALA A 237 -1.12 16.57 18.64
CA ALA A 237 -1.81 15.93 17.52
C ALA A 237 -1.76 16.75 16.22
N ALA A 238 -1.79 18.08 16.32
CA ALA A 238 -1.73 18.97 15.15
C ALA A 238 -0.37 18.92 14.44
N GLU A 239 0.72 18.69 15.17
CA GLU A 239 2.08 18.67 14.64
C GLU A 239 2.32 17.50 13.68
N PHE A 240 1.50 16.44 13.73
CA PHE A 240 1.53 15.39 12.71
C PHE A 240 1.19 15.92 11.31
N VAL A 241 0.33 16.93 11.22
CA VAL A 241 -0.05 17.58 9.96
C VAL A 241 0.89 18.75 9.66
N THR A 242 1.14 19.62 10.65
CA THR A 242 1.82 20.91 10.43
C THR A 242 3.34 20.86 10.56
N GLY A 243 3.89 19.84 11.22
CA GLY A 243 5.34 19.73 11.43
C GLY A 243 6.10 19.55 10.12
N ASP A 244 7.33 20.08 10.08
CA ASP A 244 8.22 19.98 8.92
C ASP A 244 8.38 18.53 8.50
N LYS A 245 8.12 18.27 7.22
CA LYS A 245 8.25 16.93 6.66
C LYS A 245 9.71 16.62 6.35
N GLY A 246 10.10 15.37 6.60
CA GLY A 246 11.46 14.89 6.41
C GLY A 246 11.56 13.40 6.68
N ARG A 247 12.73 12.82 6.41
CA ARG A 247 13.08 11.52 6.94
C ARG A 247 13.04 11.58 8.47
N MET A 248 12.24 10.72 9.09
CA MET A 248 11.97 10.85 10.53
C MET A 248 13.20 10.55 11.38
N THR A 249 13.38 11.31 12.46
CA THR A 249 14.49 11.20 13.43
C THR A 249 14.07 10.57 14.75
N TRP A 250 12.93 9.87 14.75
CA TRP A 250 12.34 9.22 15.92
C TRP A 250 11.83 7.82 15.58
N SER A 251 11.57 7.02 16.61
CA SER A 251 11.11 5.63 16.50
C SER A 251 9.86 5.38 17.35
N LYS A 252 9.10 4.36 16.95
CA LYS A 252 7.94 3.81 17.67
C LYS A 252 8.25 2.47 18.33
N MET A 253 9.16 1.69 17.75
CA MET A 253 9.42 0.30 18.10
C MET A 253 10.85 0.02 18.57
N HIS A 254 11.02 -1.12 19.24
CA HIS A 254 12.30 -1.67 19.73
C HIS A 254 13.04 -0.83 20.78
N GLY A 255 12.47 0.29 21.24
CA GLY A 255 13.09 1.18 22.23
C GLY A 255 14.51 1.57 21.80
N ALA A 256 15.49 1.37 22.69
CA ALA A 256 16.89 1.70 22.41
C ALA A 256 17.56 0.80 21.33
N ARG A 257 16.97 -0.36 21.00
CA ARG A 257 17.46 -1.21 19.89
C ARG A 257 16.98 -0.71 18.54
N GLY A 258 15.86 0.00 18.51
CA GLY A 258 15.22 0.42 17.26
C GLY A 258 15.98 1.54 16.58
N ASN A 259 16.04 1.48 15.26
CA ASN A 259 16.59 2.55 14.45
C ASN A 259 15.49 3.49 13.96
N THR A 260 15.75 4.79 14.05
CA THR A 260 14.93 5.79 13.34
C THR A 260 15.12 5.63 11.84
N PRO A 261 14.19 6.09 10.99
CA PRO A 261 14.40 6.10 9.54
C PRO A 261 15.71 6.76 9.10
N GLN A 262 16.12 7.85 9.76
CA GLN A 262 17.43 8.46 9.54
C GLN A 262 18.59 7.51 9.87
N GLN A 263 18.54 6.78 10.97
CA GLN A 263 19.58 5.80 11.30
C GLN A 263 19.59 4.60 10.35
N MET A 264 18.42 4.13 9.90
CA MET A 264 18.33 3.07 8.89
C MET A 264 18.97 3.50 7.56
N TRP A 265 18.74 4.76 7.16
CA TRP A 265 19.43 5.38 6.02
C TRP A 265 20.94 5.37 6.22
N ASP A 266 21.42 5.89 7.36
CA ASP A 266 22.84 6.09 7.61
C ASP A 266 23.63 4.78 7.74
N LYS A 267 23.00 3.75 8.31
CA LYS A 267 23.63 2.44 8.63
C LYS A 267 23.45 1.40 7.52
N CYS A 268 22.45 1.56 6.65
CA CYS A 268 22.10 0.58 5.63
C CYS A 268 21.85 1.21 4.27
N TYR A 269 20.79 2.02 4.11
CA TYR A 269 20.24 2.29 2.77
C TYR A 269 21.21 3.01 1.84
N ARG A 270 21.88 4.07 2.32
CA ARG A 270 22.80 4.86 1.47
C ARG A 270 24.04 4.09 1.00
N ARG A 271 24.34 2.91 1.57
CA ARG A 271 25.59 2.20 1.34
C ARG A 271 25.61 1.37 0.04
N HIS A 272 24.45 1.19 -0.60
CA HIS A 272 24.28 0.24 -1.70
C HIS A 272 24.01 0.98 -3.02
N GLU A 273 24.94 0.87 -3.96
CA GLU A 273 24.88 1.49 -5.30
C GLU A 273 23.64 1.04 -6.09
N ASN A 274 23.22 -0.21 -5.87
CA ASN A 274 22.09 -0.82 -6.58
C ASN A 274 20.72 -0.58 -5.93
N LEU A 275 20.64 0.13 -4.79
CA LEU A 275 19.37 0.53 -4.19
C LEU A 275 18.80 1.73 -4.94
N ILE A 276 17.58 1.60 -5.45
CA ILE A 276 16.93 2.67 -6.23
C ILE A 276 15.69 3.25 -5.57
N ALA A 277 15.03 2.50 -4.69
CA ALA A 277 13.80 2.96 -4.04
C ALA A 277 13.57 2.36 -2.66
N VAL A 278 12.99 3.17 -1.77
CA VAL A 278 12.50 2.79 -0.45
C VAL A 278 11.03 3.17 -0.33
N PHE A 279 10.17 2.23 0.04
CA PHE A 279 8.74 2.43 0.22
C PHE A 279 8.38 2.43 1.71
N SER A 280 7.49 3.34 2.11
CA SER A 280 7.00 3.42 3.51
C SER A 280 5.52 3.78 3.62
N GLY A 281 4.96 3.59 4.81
CA GLY A 281 3.58 3.91 5.21
C GLY A 281 3.56 4.81 6.45
N ASP A 282 2.84 4.39 7.49
CA ASP A 282 2.92 4.85 8.90
C ASP A 282 2.32 6.24 9.20
N GLN A 283 2.28 7.14 8.21
CA GLN A 283 1.98 8.56 8.39
C GLN A 283 0.74 9.02 7.62
N SER A 284 -0.44 8.57 8.06
CA SER A 284 -1.77 8.92 7.50
C SER A 284 -2.11 10.41 7.51
N ARG A 285 -1.32 11.24 8.22
CA ARG A 285 -1.42 12.71 8.22
C ARG A 285 -0.41 13.40 7.30
N THR A 286 0.48 12.62 6.70
CA THR A 286 1.32 13.00 5.55
C THR A 286 0.72 12.42 4.27
N VAL A 287 0.09 11.24 4.33
CA VAL A 287 -0.64 10.53 3.26
C VAL A 287 0.23 10.07 2.09
N ALA A 288 0.92 11.00 1.46
CA ALA A 288 1.79 10.77 0.33
C ALA A 288 2.99 11.72 0.45
N TYR A 289 4.18 11.17 0.23
CA TYR A 289 5.39 11.98 0.13
C TYR A 289 6.37 11.32 -0.83
N ARG A 290 7.18 12.13 -1.50
CA ARG A 290 8.30 11.64 -2.31
C ARG A 290 9.53 12.51 -2.05
N ALA A 291 10.68 11.86 -2.00
CA ALA A 291 11.96 12.52 -1.96
C ALA A 291 12.98 11.73 -2.79
N VAL A 292 14.07 12.40 -3.14
CA VAL A 292 15.24 11.76 -3.73
C VAL A 292 16.43 12.08 -2.84
N SER A 293 17.12 11.04 -2.40
CA SER A 293 18.33 11.15 -1.59
C SER A 293 19.51 10.53 -2.33
N GLU A 294 20.69 11.11 -2.17
CA GLU A 294 21.92 10.62 -2.79
C GLU A 294 22.58 9.56 -1.90
N GLY A 295 22.78 8.36 -2.44
CA GLY A 295 23.56 7.30 -1.80
C GLY A 295 25.07 7.60 -1.83
N ASP A 296 25.85 6.81 -1.09
CA ASP A 296 27.30 6.98 -0.94
C ASP A 296 28.07 6.82 -2.26
N HIS A 297 27.45 6.20 -3.26
CA HIS A 297 28.00 6.00 -4.60
C HIS A 297 27.48 7.01 -5.62
N GLY A 298 26.76 8.05 -5.17
CA GLY A 298 26.12 9.05 -6.04
C GLY A 298 24.83 8.58 -6.71
N ASN A 299 24.36 7.36 -6.40
CA ASN A 299 23.11 6.83 -6.93
C ASN A 299 21.89 7.55 -6.31
N PRO A 300 20.87 7.94 -7.10
CA PRO A 300 19.64 8.47 -6.55
C PRO A 300 18.78 7.35 -5.95
N VAL A 301 18.35 7.54 -4.71
CA VAL A 301 17.39 6.65 -4.03
C VAL A 301 16.07 7.40 -3.85
N HIS A 302 15.02 6.87 -4.47
CA HIS A 302 13.67 7.42 -4.38
C HIS A 302 12.97 6.93 -3.11
N GLU A 303 12.66 7.83 -2.19
CA GLU A 303 11.95 7.51 -0.96
C GLU A 303 10.48 7.89 -1.10
N LEU A 304 9.59 6.90 -0.98
CA LEU A 304 8.21 6.97 -1.47
C LEU A 304 7.24 6.53 -0.36
N LEU A 305 6.55 7.49 0.23
CA LEU A 305 5.54 7.26 1.25
C LEU A 305 4.14 7.17 0.64
N GLN A 306 3.36 6.18 1.09
CA GLN A 306 1.95 5.99 0.76
C GLN A 306 1.17 5.42 1.97
N ASP A 307 0.28 6.21 2.53
CA ASP A 307 -0.64 5.84 3.61
C ASP A 307 -1.99 6.51 3.35
N TYR A 308 -2.72 5.98 2.37
CA TYR A 308 -3.93 6.61 1.88
C TYR A 308 -5.14 6.39 2.77
N GLY A 309 -5.16 5.34 3.60
CA GLY A 309 -6.26 4.99 4.52
C GLY A 309 -7.68 4.86 3.93
N THR A 310 -7.87 5.15 2.64
CA THR A 310 -9.17 5.48 2.00
C THR A 310 -9.40 4.74 0.68
N GLY A 311 -8.77 3.57 0.50
CA GLY A 311 -9.03 2.71 -0.66
C GLY A 311 -8.14 2.96 -1.88
N TYR A 312 -7.20 3.90 -1.81
CA TYR A 312 -6.17 4.07 -2.83
C TYR A 312 -4.96 3.16 -2.59
N LEU A 313 -4.41 2.60 -3.67
CA LEU A 313 -3.09 1.94 -3.70
C LEU A 313 -2.23 2.56 -4.81
N ARG A 314 -0.92 2.30 -4.82
CA ARG A 314 -0.04 2.72 -5.92
C ARG A 314 0.43 1.55 -6.77
N VAL A 315 0.41 1.79 -8.07
CA VAL A 315 1.02 0.96 -9.11
C VAL A 315 2.26 1.69 -9.61
N TYR A 316 3.42 1.06 -9.47
CA TYR A 316 4.69 1.53 -9.99
C TYR A 316 4.98 0.76 -11.27
N ARG A 317 4.79 1.40 -12.42
CA ARG A 317 4.97 0.78 -13.73
C ARG A 317 6.33 1.11 -14.29
N PHE A 318 7.15 0.08 -14.45
CA PHE A 318 8.53 0.15 -14.92
C PHE A 318 8.59 -0.12 -16.41
N THR A 319 9.27 0.76 -17.13
CA THR A 319 9.63 0.60 -18.54
C THR A 319 11.14 0.69 -18.64
N PRO A 320 11.84 -0.45 -18.74
CA PRO A 320 13.28 -0.46 -18.97
C PRO A 320 13.67 0.14 -20.31
N THR A 321 14.72 0.95 -20.30
CA THR A 321 15.46 1.39 -21.50
C THR A 321 16.87 0.79 -21.47
N ASP A 322 17.76 1.24 -22.37
CA ASP A 322 19.15 0.79 -22.38
C ASP A 322 19.95 1.27 -21.15
N ASP A 323 19.61 2.42 -20.57
CA ASP A 323 20.39 3.11 -19.53
C ASP A 323 19.59 3.56 -18.30
N GLU A 324 18.26 3.52 -18.35
CA GLU A 324 17.39 3.95 -17.24
C GLU A 324 16.14 3.07 -17.09
N LEU A 325 15.51 3.18 -15.92
CA LEU A 325 14.14 2.76 -15.66
C LEU A 325 13.25 4.00 -15.65
N LEU A 326 12.31 4.06 -16.59
CA LEU A 326 11.19 5.00 -16.50
C LEU A 326 10.10 4.38 -15.63
N ILE A 327 9.78 5.02 -14.50
CA ILE A 327 8.79 4.51 -13.54
C ILE A 327 7.62 5.47 -13.49
N ARG A 328 6.48 5.06 -14.05
CA ARG A 328 5.22 5.79 -13.89
C ARG A 328 4.54 5.34 -12.60
N VAL A 329 4.33 6.27 -11.68
CA VAL A 329 3.62 6.06 -10.42
C VAL A 329 2.18 6.48 -10.58
N ILE A 330 1.28 5.53 -10.33
CA ILE A 330 -0.16 5.68 -10.57
C ILE A 330 -0.88 5.36 -9.28
N THR A 331 -1.52 6.36 -8.67
CA THR A 331 -2.38 6.15 -7.51
C THR A 331 -3.82 5.90 -7.98
N ILE A 332 -4.42 4.80 -7.58
CA ILE A 332 -5.74 4.35 -8.05
C ILE A 332 -6.59 3.84 -6.89
N HIS A 333 -7.88 4.18 -6.88
CA HIS A 333 -8.84 3.66 -5.92
C HIS A 333 -9.20 2.22 -6.30
N SER A 334 -8.93 1.24 -5.44
CA SER A 334 -9.03 -0.18 -5.81
C SER A 334 -10.46 -0.67 -6.06
N ALA A 335 -11.47 -0.03 -5.45
CA ALA A 335 -12.86 -0.43 -5.64
C ALA A 335 -13.48 0.17 -6.92
N SER A 336 -13.19 1.42 -7.25
CA SER A 336 -13.75 2.10 -8.43
C SER A 336 -12.83 2.06 -9.64
N SER A 337 -11.53 1.79 -9.47
CA SER A 337 -10.48 1.94 -10.48
C SER A 337 -10.27 3.39 -10.97
N GLU A 338 -10.73 4.38 -10.21
CA GLU A 338 -10.51 5.79 -10.50
C GLU A 338 -9.10 6.24 -10.11
N LEU A 339 -8.50 7.09 -10.95
CA LEU A 339 -7.24 7.74 -10.61
C LEU A 339 -7.45 8.71 -9.45
N CYS A 340 -6.46 8.79 -8.57
CA CYS A 340 -6.44 9.79 -7.52
C CYS A 340 -6.04 11.14 -8.12
N ASP A 341 -6.97 12.10 -8.05
CA ASP A 341 -6.76 13.47 -8.50
C ASP A 341 -6.27 14.40 -7.38
N GLY A 342 -6.34 13.93 -6.13
CA GLY A 342 -6.00 14.67 -4.92
C GLY A 342 -6.72 14.11 -3.71
N VAL A 343 -6.12 14.28 -2.53
CA VAL A 343 -6.72 13.98 -1.23
C VAL A 343 -6.64 15.20 -0.30
N PRO A 344 -7.47 15.32 0.75
CA PRO A 344 -7.57 16.57 1.51
C PRO A 344 -6.25 17.13 2.07
N LEU A 345 -5.29 16.26 2.44
CA LEU A 345 -3.98 16.67 2.96
C LEU A 345 -2.89 16.80 1.88
N VAL A 346 -3.13 16.22 0.69
CA VAL A 346 -2.24 16.27 -0.47
C VAL A 346 -3.12 16.51 -1.69
N PRO A 347 -3.58 17.75 -1.94
CA PRO A 347 -4.59 18.01 -2.95
C PRO A 347 -4.04 18.01 -4.38
N ASP A 348 -2.71 18.03 -4.54
CA ASP A 348 -2.05 18.13 -5.83
C ASP A 348 -1.99 16.76 -6.52
N ARG A 349 -2.56 16.68 -7.73
CA ARG A 349 -2.54 15.48 -8.58
C ARG A 349 -1.13 14.99 -8.83
N ASP A 350 -0.15 15.89 -8.94
CA ASP A 350 1.23 15.54 -9.30
C ASP A 350 1.96 14.80 -8.17
N GLU A 351 1.40 14.75 -6.96
CA GLU A 351 1.86 13.90 -5.85
C GLU A 351 1.27 12.47 -5.88
N HIS A 352 0.31 12.25 -6.79
CA HIS A 352 -0.41 10.98 -6.95
C HIS A 352 -0.16 10.31 -8.30
N GLN A 353 0.08 11.12 -9.34
CA GLN A 353 0.35 10.69 -10.70
C GLN A 353 1.65 11.35 -11.16
N PHE A 354 2.74 10.59 -11.25
CA PHE A 354 4.04 11.16 -11.61
C PHE A 354 4.97 10.15 -12.24
N GLU A 355 6.11 10.62 -12.71
CA GLU A 355 7.14 9.80 -13.32
C GLU A 355 8.47 9.98 -12.58
N LEU A 356 9.20 8.88 -12.44
CA LEU A 356 10.57 8.85 -11.95
C LEU A 356 11.46 8.36 -13.09
N ARG A 357 12.67 8.91 -13.16
CA ARG A 357 13.73 8.44 -14.06
C ARG A 357 14.88 7.97 -13.19
N VAL A 358 15.19 6.69 -13.29
CA VAL A 358 16.19 6.05 -12.45
C VAL A 358 17.29 5.50 -13.34
N PRO A 359 18.52 6.04 -13.29
CA PRO A 359 19.65 5.44 -14.00
C PRO A 359 19.82 3.98 -13.56
N LEU A 360 20.10 3.09 -14.50
CA LEU A 360 20.43 1.71 -14.16
C LEU A 360 21.75 1.70 -13.36
N PRO A 361 21.82 0.95 -12.22
CA PRO A 361 23.07 0.80 -11.49
C PRO A 361 24.16 0.22 -12.41
N ALA A 362 25.40 0.67 -12.26
CA ALA A 362 26.50 0.27 -13.15
C ALA A 362 26.77 -1.25 -13.15
N THR A 363 26.41 -1.93 -12.06
CA THR A 363 26.52 -3.38 -11.88
C THR A 363 25.38 -4.18 -12.50
N VAL A 364 24.31 -3.52 -12.95
CA VAL A 364 23.12 -4.15 -13.52
C VAL A 364 23.16 -4.05 -15.04
N SER A 365 22.77 -5.12 -15.73
CA SER A 365 22.68 -5.14 -17.19
C SER A 365 21.38 -5.78 -17.64
N LEU A 366 20.75 -5.18 -18.65
CA LEU A 366 19.52 -5.69 -19.24
C LEU A 366 19.80 -7.02 -19.96
N LYS A 367 19.09 -8.08 -19.57
CA LYS A 367 19.11 -9.37 -20.25
C LYS A 367 18.28 -9.25 -21.52
N ARG A 368 18.93 -9.37 -22.68
CA ARG A 368 18.30 -9.32 -24.01
C ARG A 368 17.69 -10.66 -24.38
#